data_AF-A0A1H8H2S7-F1
#
_entry.id   AF-A0A1H8H2S7-F1
#
_cell.length_a   1.000
_cell.length_b   1.000
_cell.length_c   1.000
_cell.angle_alpha   90.00
_cell.angle_beta   90.00
_cell.angle_gamma   90.00
#
_symmetry.space_group_name_H-M   'P 1'
#
loop_
_entity.id
_entity.type
_entity.pdbx_description
1 polymer ?
#
loop_
_entity_poly.entity_id
_entity_poly.type
_entity_poly.pdbx_seq_one_letter_code
_entity_poly.pdbx_strand_id
1 'polypeptide(L)' 'MAGKREKPEDIVLKLRQVEVLQGQGKSIQEAVRQIGVTVQTYYRWRKERAMSAIGPRTMASAA' A
#
# COMPACT_ATOMS: atom_id res chain seq x y z
N MET A 1 4.27 21.71 6.67
CA MET A 1 4.11 21.61 5.20
C MET A 1 2.70 21.18 4.89
N ALA A 2 1.99 21.93 4.04
CA ALA A 2 0.60 21.66 3.67
C ALA A 2 0.46 20.20 3.20
N GLY A 3 -0.23 19.39 4.00
CA GLY A 3 -0.41 17.97 3.76
C GLY A 3 -1.27 17.76 2.53
N LYS A 4 -0.63 17.70 1.35
CA LYS A 4 -1.24 17.13 0.16
C LYS A 4 -1.50 15.66 0.50
N ARG A 5 -2.69 15.37 1.01
CA ARG A 5 -3.18 14.00 1.13
C ARG A 5 -3.09 13.40 -0.26
N GLU A 6 -2.26 12.38 -0.40
CA GLU A 6 -2.23 11.61 -1.63
C GLU A 6 -3.63 11.07 -1.88
N LYS A 7 -4.09 11.13 -3.13
CA LYS A 7 -5.40 10.63 -3.49
C LYS A 7 -5.47 9.15 -3.11
N PRO A 8 -6.63 8.65 -2.65
CA PRO A 8 -6.77 7.25 -2.27
C PRO A 8 -6.40 6.29 -3.41
N GLU A 9 -6.60 6.71 -4.66
CA GLU A 9 -6.22 6.02 -5.90
C GLU A 9 -4.70 5.91 -6.08
N ASP A 10 -3.96 7.00 -5.92
CA ASP A 10 -2.48 7.01 -5.94
C ASP A 10 -1.91 6.06 -4.88
N ILE A 11 -2.53 6.03 -3.69
CA ILE A 11 -2.13 5.12 -2.62
C ILE A 11 -2.37 3.65 -3.02
N VAL A 12 -3.47 3.31 -3.74
CA VAL A 12 -3.66 1.95 -4.29
C VAL A 12 -2.49 1.58 -5.19
N LEU A 13 -2.19 2.47 -6.15
CA LEU A 13 -1.21 2.21 -7.20
C LEU A 13 0.18 2.01 -6.60
N LYS A 14 0.57 2.86 -5.65
CA LYS A 14 1.84 2.74 -4.92
C LYS A 14 1.93 1.47 -4.10
N LEU A 15 0.86 1.06 -3.40
CA LEU A 15 0.85 -0.21 -2.67
C LEU A 15 0.98 -1.41 -3.61
N ARG A 16 0.28 -1.40 -4.74
CA ARG A 16 0.39 -2.46 -5.76
C ARG A 16 1.80 -2.51 -6.35
N GLN A 17 2.45 -1.36 -6.57
CA GLN A 17 3.84 -1.30 -7.01
C GLN A 17 4.78 -1.96 -5.99
N VAL A 18 4.57 -1.73 -4.69
CA VAL A 18 5.35 -2.40 -3.63
C VAL A 18 5.13 -3.91 -3.63
N GLU A 19 3.90 -4.39 -3.88
CA GLU A 19 3.61 -5.82 -4.00
C GLU A 19 4.31 -6.47 -5.20
N VAL A 20 4.33 -5.79 -6.35
CA VAL A 20 5.08 -6.24 -7.54
C VAL A 20 6.57 -6.34 -7.23
N LEU A 21 7.14 -5.33 -6.55
CA LEU A 21 8.56 -5.31 -6.19
C LEU A 21 8.90 -6.42 -5.17
N GLN A 22 8.01 -6.71 -4.23
CA GLN A 22 8.16 -7.87 -3.35
C GLN A 22 8.11 -9.20 -4.11
N GLY A 23 7.22 -9.34 -5.10
CA GLY A 23 7.18 -10.52 -5.97
C GLY A 23 8.47 -10.75 -6.78
N GLN A 24 9.27 -9.69 -6.95
CA GLN A 24 10.61 -9.75 -7.55
C GLN A 24 11.73 -10.03 -6.53
N GLY A 25 11.38 -10.29 -5.26
CA GLY A 25 12.33 -10.58 -4.18
C GLY A 25 12.91 -9.34 -3.47
N LYS A 26 12.42 -8.12 -3.78
CA LYS A 26 12.90 -6.90 -3.11
C LYS A 26 12.32 -6.77 -1.71
N SER A 27 13.13 -6.28 -0.78
CA SER A 27 12.64 -5.95 0.56
C SER A 27 11.70 -4.75 0.53
N ILE A 28 10.80 -4.65 1.53
CA ILE A 28 9.89 -3.50 1.67
C ILE A 28 10.67 -2.18 1.67
N GLN A 29 11.80 -2.12 2.37
CA GLN A 29 12.66 -0.93 2.44
C GLN A 29 13.15 -0.48 1.06
N GLU A 30 13.54 -1.40 0.19
CA GLU A 30 13.97 -1.09 -1.17
C GLU A 30 12.77 -0.69 -2.03
N ALA A 31 11.66 -1.41 -1.91
CA ALA A 31 10.46 -1.16 -2.68
C ALA A 31 9.88 0.24 -2.42
N VAL A 32 9.75 0.63 -1.15
CA VAL A 32 9.23 1.96 -0.78
C VAL A 32 10.18 3.07 -1.20
N ARG A 33 11.50 2.84 -1.12
CA ARG A 33 12.52 3.79 -1.58
C ARG A 33 12.45 3.99 -3.10
N GLN A 34 12.19 2.94 -3.87
CA GLN A 34 12.02 3.01 -5.33
C GLN A 34 10.80 3.84 -5.76
N ILE A 35 9.72 3.82 -4.98
CA ILE A 35 8.49 4.59 -5.27
C ILE A 35 8.46 5.97 -4.60
N GLY A 36 9.57 6.39 -3.97
CA GLY A 36 9.69 7.70 -3.33
C GLY A 36 8.84 7.87 -2.06
N VAL A 37 8.54 6.79 -1.33
CA VAL A 37 7.81 6.85 -0.06
C VAL A 37 8.64 6.30 1.09
N THR A 38 8.28 6.66 2.32
CA THR A 38 8.94 6.12 3.50
C THR A 38 8.27 4.83 3.96
N VAL A 39 9.03 3.97 4.64
CA VAL A 39 8.52 2.75 5.29
C VAL A 39 7.37 3.09 6.25
N GLN A 40 7.47 4.20 6.98
CA GLN A 40 6.42 4.66 7.89
C GLN A 40 5.12 4.99 7.14
N THR A 41 5.22 5.70 6.01
CA THR A 41 4.07 6.00 5.14
C THR A 41 3.40 4.71 4.65
N TYR A 42 4.21 3.74 4.19
CA TYR A 42 3.70 2.44 3.74
C TYR A 42 2.91 1.69 4.82
N TYR A 43 3.44 1.59 6.04
CA TYR A 43 2.72 0.94 7.14
C TYR A 43 1.47 1.69 7.56
N ARG A 44 1.49 3.04 7.51
CA ARG A 44 0.31 3.85 7.79
C ARG A 44 -0.80 3.60 6.77
N TRP A 45 -0.47 3.53 5.48
CA TRP A 45 -1.44 3.19 4.42
C TRP A 45 -1.98 1.77 4.55
N ARG A 46 -1.13 0.80 4.89
CA ARG A 46 -1.57 -0.59 5.18
C ARG A 46 -2.56 -0.62 6.33
N LYS A 47 -2.34 0.17 7.40
CA LYS A 47 -3.25 0.26 8.55
C LYS A 47 -4.57 0.94 8.17
N GLU A 48 -4.52 2.07 7.46
CA GLU A 48 -5.71 2.83 7.04
C GLU A 48 -6.59 2.01 6.09
N ARG A 49 -5.96 1.29 5.15
CA ARG A 49 -6.68 0.37 4.25
C ARG A 49 -7.14 -0.91 4.93
N ALA A 50 -6.38 -1.48 5.85
CA ALA A 50 -6.86 -2.62 6.62
C ALA A 50 -8.10 -2.23 7.44
N MET A 51 -8.07 -1.07 8.08
CA MET A 51 -9.21 -0.56 8.85
C MET A 51 -10.42 -0.20 7.96
N SER A 52 -10.18 0.31 6.75
CA SER A 52 -11.25 0.54 5.75
C SER A 52 -11.73 -0.74 5.06
N ALA A 53 -10.92 -1.80 5.01
CA ALA A 53 -11.26 -3.10 4.42
C ALA A 53 -11.93 -4.06 5.41
N ILE A 54 -11.98 -3.72 6.70
CA ILE A 54 -12.84 -4.39 7.71
C ILE A 54 -14.28 -3.83 7.57
N GLY A 55 -14.81 -3.89 6.35
CA GLY A 55 -16.21 -3.91 5.96
C GLY A 55 -16.40 -5.15 5.07
N PRO A 56 -17.62 -5.71 4.90
CA PRO A 56 -17.84 -7.10 4.50
C PRO A 56 -17.34 -7.40 3.08
N ARG A 57 -16.04 -7.66 2.93
CA ARG A 57 -15.44 -8.16 1.70
C ARG A 57 -14.43 -9.27 1.98
N THR A 58 -14.81 -10.13 2.92
CA THR A 58 -14.50 -11.56 2.89
C THR A 58 -15.55 -12.22 2.01
N MET A 59 -15.12 -12.96 0.97
CA MET A 59 -15.89 -13.80 0.02
C MET A 59 -15.78 -13.33 -1.44
N ALA A 60 -14.58 -13.40 -2.01
CA ALA A 60 -14.42 -13.54 -3.46
C ALA A 60 -13.04 -14.14 -3.78
N SER A 61 -12.81 -15.38 -3.33
CA SER A 61 -11.91 -16.33 -4.02
C SER A 61 -12.02 -17.72 -3.37
N ALA A 62 -13.13 -18.41 -3.64
CA ALA A 62 -13.23 -19.87 -3.51
C ALA A 62 -14.44 -20.34 -4.34
N ALA A 63 -14.22 -20.47 -5.65
CA ALA A 63 -15.02 -21.27 -6.56
C ALA A 63 -14.07 -21.86 -7.60
#